data_AF-A0A353CD07-F1
#
_entry.id   AF-A0A353CD07-F1
#
_cell.length_a   1.000
_cell.length_b   1.000
_cell.length_c   1.000
_cell.angle_alpha   90.00
_cell.angle_beta   90.00
_cell.angle_gamma   90.00
#
_symmetry.space_group_name_H-M   'P 1'
#
loop_
_entity.id
_entity.type
_entity.pdbx_description
1 polymer ?
#
loop_
_entity_poly.entity_id
_entity_poly.type
_entity_poly.pdbx_seq_one_letter_code
_entity_poly.pdbx_strand_id
1 'polypeptide(L)'
;MNNCPSCGKQSIEGSRFCDECGTRLASVQAPPPQPAPVHRVPEPMPQTISSPDFRRSSVTSVGIPPLVEKIDSNGDAGREKTDASAGTMHARLIIERGDAANTEFPLSAVESYIGRWEADN
;
A
#
# COMPACT_ATOMS: atom_id res chain seq x y z
N MET A 1 15.75 11.76 -25.42
CA MET A 1 16.48 11.79 -24.12
C MET A 1 16.25 13.13 -23.41
N ASN A 2 15.48 13.14 -22.32
CA ASN A 2 15.30 14.31 -21.47
C ASN A 2 15.89 14.06 -20.08
N ASN A 3 16.77 14.96 -19.60
CA ASN A 3 17.34 14.84 -18.26
C ASN A 3 16.42 15.51 -17.24
N CYS A 4 16.30 14.91 -16.06
CA CYS A 4 15.53 15.48 -14.97
C CYS A 4 16.19 16.78 -14.47
N PRO A 5 15.45 17.90 -14.31
CA PRO A 5 16.00 19.16 -13.83
C PRO A 5 16.44 19.10 -12.36
N SER A 6 15.93 18.17 -11.57
CA SER A 6 16.26 18.06 -10.14
C SER A 6 17.45 17.16 -9.84
N CYS A 7 17.66 16.08 -10.60
CA CYS A 7 18.75 15.13 -10.35
C CYS A 7 19.72 14.94 -11.53
N GLY A 8 19.45 15.55 -12.68
CA GLY A 8 20.28 15.46 -13.88
C GLY A 8 20.24 14.10 -14.59
N LYS A 9 19.52 13.12 -14.06
CA LYS A 9 19.49 11.76 -14.59
C LYS A 9 18.55 11.64 -15.79
N GLN A 10 18.85 10.69 -16.68
CA GLN A 10 18.04 10.46 -17.87
C GLN A 10 16.63 10.00 -17.49
N SER A 11 15.64 10.58 -18.14
CA SER A 11 14.26 10.14 -18.04
C SER A 11 13.73 9.61 -19.36
N ILE A 12 12.67 8.82 -19.25
CA ILE A 12 11.96 8.23 -20.38
C ILE A 12 10.96 9.28 -20.89
N GLU A 13 10.89 9.43 -22.21
CA GLU A 13 9.96 10.35 -22.85
C GLU A 13 8.51 9.87 -22.61
N GLY A 14 7.67 10.76 -22.07
CA GLY A 14 6.30 10.43 -21.65
C GLY A 14 6.12 10.09 -20.17
N SER A 15 7.20 9.94 -19.40
CA SER A 15 7.11 9.76 -17.94
C SER A 15 6.66 11.05 -17.26
N ARG A 16 5.64 10.94 -16.38
CA ARG A 16 5.12 12.07 -15.59
C ARG A 16 6.04 12.43 -14.41
N PHE A 17 6.91 11.49 -14.01
CA PHE A 17 7.83 11.59 -12.88
C PHE A 17 9.18 10.98 -13.25
N CYS A 18 10.26 11.47 -12.64
CA CYS A 18 11.59 10.89 -12.77
C CYS A 18 11.68 9.59 -11.96
N ASP A 19 12.17 8.51 -12.57
CA ASP A 19 12.29 7.19 -11.93
C ASP A 19 13.31 7.17 -10.76
N GLU A 20 14.21 8.14 -10.76
CA GLU A 20 15.38 8.14 -9.89
C GLU A 20 15.21 9.05 -8.68
N CYS A 21 14.55 10.19 -8.84
CA CYS A 21 14.34 11.15 -7.76
C CYS A 21 12.86 11.46 -7.49
N GLY A 22 11.93 10.88 -8.25
CA GLY A 22 10.49 11.12 -8.10
C GLY A 22 10.02 12.52 -8.52
N THR A 23 10.91 13.40 -8.95
CA THR A 23 10.55 14.76 -9.35
C THR A 23 9.60 14.73 -10.55
N ARG A 24 8.52 15.51 -10.47
CA ARG A 24 7.53 15.63 -11.54
C ARG A 24 8.16 16.25 -12.79
N LEU A 25 8.06 15.54 -13.92
CA LEU A 25 8.55 16.03 -15.20
C LEU A 25 7.40 16.76 -15.87
N ALA A 26 7.61 18.04 -16.21
CA ALA A 26 6.60 18.86 -16.86
C ALA A 26 6.41 18.40 -18.32
N SER A 27 5.56 17.41 -18.55
CA SER A 27 5.21 16.95 -19.90
C SER A 27 3.72 16.65 -20.03
N VAL A 28 2.90 17.71 -20.03
CA VAL A 28 1.62 17.70 -20.74
C VAL A 28 1.42 19.09 -21.36
N GLN A 29 1.90 19.26 -22.58
CA GLN A 29 1.24 20.19 -23.50
C GLN A 29 -0.11 19.53 -23.80
N ALA A 30 -1.16 19.98 -23.10
CA ALA A 30 -2.52 19.61 -23.47
C ALA A 30 -2.76 20.10 -24.91
N PRO A 31 -3.28 19.27 -25.82
CA PRO A 31 -3.75 19.77 -27.10
C PRO A 31 -4.79 20.87 -26.84
N PRO A 32 -4.83 21.94 -27.66
CA PRO A 32 -5.82 22.99 -27.50
C PRO A 32 -7.22 22.35 -27.52
N PRO A 33 -8.17 22.88 -26.73
CA PRO A 33 -9.51 22.32 -26.62
C PRO A 33 -10.16 22.32 -28.01
N GLN A 34 -10.27 21.15 -28.61
CA GLN A 34 -11.08 20.96 -29.81
C GLN A 34 -12.55 21.05 -29.37
N PRO A 35 -13.40 21.84 -30.04
CA PRO A 35 -14.81 21.90 -29.72
C PRO A 35 -15.44 20.52 -29.95
N ALA A 36 -16.05 19.96 -28.90
CA ALA A 36 -16.65 18.63 -28.93
C ALA A 36 -17.90 18.60 -29.84
N PRO A 37 -18.08 17.57 -30.69
CA PRO A 37 -19.35 17.34 -31.37
C PRO A 37 -20.41 16.93 -30.34
N VAL A 38 -21.52 17.65 -30.34
CA VAL A 38 -22.68 17.40 -29.48
C VAL A 38 -23.36 16.10 -29.92
N HIS A 39 -22.94 14.97 -29.37
CA HIS A 39 -23.64 13.71 -29.58
C HIS A 39 -24.89 13.70 -28.70
N ARG A 40 -26.06 13.77 -29.34
CA ARG A 40 -27.36 13.77 -28.69
C ARG A 40 -27.56 12.42 -27.98
N VAL A 41 -27.55 12.44 -26.65
CA VAL A 41 -27.85 11.28 -25.80
C VAL A 41 -29.32 10.88 -26.01
N PRO A 42 -29.64 9.67 -26.49
CA PRO A 42 -31.00 9.15 -26.38
C PRO A 42 -31.31 8.78 -24.91
N GLU A 43 -32.56 9.05 -24.54
CA GLU A 43 -33.16 8.96 -23.22
C GLU A 43 -32.70 7.75 -22.37
N PRO A 44 -32.34 7.94 -21.08
CA PRO A 44 -31.83 6.86 -20.24
C PRO A 44 -32.94 5.87 -19.88
N MET A 45 -32.82 4.65 -20.38
CA MET A 45 -33.60 3.52 -19.87
C MET A 45 -33.24 3.28 -18.38
N PRO A 46 -34.22 3.01 -17.50
CA PRO A 46 -33.93 2.71 -16.10
C PRO A 46 -33.21 1.38 -16.00
N GLN A 47 -31.91 1.42 -15.70
CA GLN A 47 -31.16 0.22 -15.36
C GLN A 47 -31.46 -0.11 -13.91
N THR A 48 -32.40 -1.04 -13.72
CA THR A 48 -32.66 -1.67 -12.42
C THR A 48 -31.39 -2.40 -12.01
N ILE A 49 -30.61 -1.78 -11.12
CA ILE A 49 -29.45 -2.41 -10.48
C ILE A 49 -30.03 -3.47 -9.53
N SER A 50 -30.19 -4.70 -10.02
CA SER A 50 -30.47 -5.83 -9.16
C SER A 50 -29.26 -5.97 -8.24
N SER A 51 -29.50 -5.77 -6.94
CA SER A 51 -28.50 -5.92 -5.89
C SER A 51 -27.73 -7.23 -6.10
N PRO A 52 -26.39 -7.24 -6.07
CA PRO A 52 -25.67 -8.50 -6.09
C PRO A 52 -26.00 -9.21 -4.77
N ASP A 53 -26.81 -10.27 -4.88
CA ASP A 53 -27.11 -11.20 -3.80
C ASP A 53 -25.76 -11.76 -3.34
N PHE A 54 -25.23 -11.23 -2.23
CA PHE A 54 -23.95 -11.65 -1.68
C PHE A 54 -24.14 -13.02 -1.03
N ARG A 55 -24.25 -14.06 -1.87
CA ARG A 55 -24.25 -15.44 -1.42
C ARG A 55 -22.84 -15.76 -0.96
N ARG A 56 -22.65 -15.82 0.36
CA ARG A 56 -21.52 -16.53 0.95
C ARG A 56 -21.61 -17.98 0.52
N SER A 57 -20.92 -18.31 -0.57
CA SER A 57 -20.65 -19.68 -0.94
C SER A 57 -19.73 -20.28 0.11
N SER A 58 -20.27 -21.18 0.92
CA SER A 58 -19.50 -22.01 1.85
C SER A 58 -18.57 -22.89 1.03
N VAL A 59 -17.30 -22.50 0.90
CA VAL A 59 -16.29 -23.32 0.23
C VAL A 59 -15.88 -24.44 1.18
N THR A 60 -16.64 -25.54 1.19
CA THR A 60 -16.19 -26.81 1.74
C THR A 60 -15.66 -27.67 0.60
N SER A 61 -14.44 -27.41 0.14
CA SER A 61 -13.63 -28.40 -0.58
C SER A 61 -12.16 -27.99 -0.72
N VAL A 62 -11.50 -27.70 0.40
CA VAL A 62 -10.08 -28.07 0.58
C VAL A 62 -9.95 -28.52 2.03
N GLY A 63 -9.51 -29.76 2.24
CA GLY A 63 -9.49 -30.45 3.53
C GLY A 63 -8.61 -29.76 4.58
N ILE A 64 -9.22 -28.86 5.33
CA ILE A 64 -8.69 -28.35 6.60
C ILE A 64 -9.72 -28.79 7.65
N PRO A 65 -9.35 -29.62 8.64
CA PRO A 65 -10.27 -29.95 9.72
C PRO A 65 -10.64 -28.66 10.48
N PRO A 66 -11.92 -28.45 10.87
CA PRO A 66 -12.29 -27.29 11.65
C PRO A 66 -11.57 -27.36 12.99
N LEU A 67 -10.71 -26.38 13.27
CA LEU A 67 -10.26 -26.10 14.63
C LEU A 67 -11.50 -25.73 15.44
N VAL A 68 -11.84 -26.60 16.40
CA VAL A 68 -12.82 -26.28 17.43
C VAL A 68 -12.19 -25.21 18.32
N GLU A 69 -12.51 -23.94 18.07
CA GLU A 69 -12.21 -22.85 18.99
C GLU A 69 -13.04 -23.05 20.26
N LYS A 70 -12.36 -23.43 21.35
CA LYS A 70 -12.88 -23.21 22.71
C LYS A 70 -12.75 -21.72 22.99
N ILE A 71 -13.87 -21.02 22.80
CA ILE A 71 -14.05 -19.64 23.24
C ILE A 71 -14.34 -19.71 24.75
N ASP A 72 -13.30 -19.77 25.57
CA ASP A 72 -13.44 -19.49 27.00
C ASP A 72 -13.41 -17.97 27.17
N SER A 73 -14.61 -17.38 27.14
CA SER A 73 -14.82 -16.02 27.60
C SER A 73 -14.65 -15.98 29.11
N ASN A 74 -13.63 -15.28 29.59
CA ASN A 74 -13.72 -14.61 30.87
C ASN A 74 -12.84 -13.36 30.82
N GLY A 75 -13.46 -12.19 30.91
CA GLY A 75 -12.75 -10.93 31.06
C GLY A 75 -12.21 -10.79 32.47
N ASP A 76 -11.16 -9.97 32.64
CA ASP A 76 -11.11 -8.95 33.69
C ASP A 76 -9.93 -8.00 33.47
N ALA A 77 -10.17 -6.76 33.92
CA ALA A 77 -9.31 -5.62 34.20
C ALA A 77 -7.79 -5.65 33.90
N GLY A 78 -7.36 -4.55 33.26
CA GLY A 78 -6.11 -3.83 33.45
C GLY A 78 -4.89 -4.58 34.00
N ARG A 79 -3.88 -4.79 33.14
CA ARG A 79 -2.51 -5.05 33.59
C ARG A 79 -1.48 -4.35 32.70
N GLU A 80 -0.71 -3.56 33.39
CA GLU A 80 0.51 -2.84 33.03
C GLU A 80 1.66 -3.79 32.61
N LYS A 81 2.35 -3.41 31.53
CA LYS A 81 3.77 -3.61 31.15
C LYS A 81 4.44 -5.00 31.11
N THR A 82 5.33 -5.13 30.10
CA THR A 82 6.53 -6.01 29.97
C THR A 82 6.24 -7.50 29.70
N ASP A 83 7.00 -8.29 28.93
CA ASP A 83 8.24 -8.12 28.17
C ASP A 83 8.39 -9.33 27.22
N ALA A 84 9.41 -9.27 26.36
CA ALA A 84 10.15 -10.43 25.85
C ALA A 84 9.40 -11.53 25.07
N SER A 85 9.13 -11.29 23.79
CA SER A 85 9.30 -12.36 22.79
C SER A 85 10.78 -12.39 22.35
N ALA A 86 11.63 -12.86 23.25
CA ALA A 86 12.97 -13.27 22.88
C ALA A 86 12.87 -14.64 22.20
N GLY A 87 13.15 -14.74 20.90
CA GLY A 87 13.53 -16.05 20.36
C GLY A 87 13.39 -16.34 18.88
N THR A 88 12.73 -15.54 18.05
CA THR A 88 12.69 -15.86 16.60
C THR A 88 12.60 -14.58 15.79
N MET A 89 13.65 -14.28 15.00
CA MET A 89 13.56 -13.23 14.00
C MET A 89 12.51 -13.65 12.97
N HIS A 90 11.43 -12.87 12.85
CA HIS A 90 10.36 -13.18 11.90
C HIS A 90 10.76 -12.79 10.48
N ALA A 91 11.52 -11.70 10.34
CA ALA A 91 12.01 -11.20 9.06
C ALA A 91 13.16 -10.20 9.25
N ARG A 92 13.75 -9.75 8.14
CA ARG A 92 14.71 -8.64 8.09
C ARG A 92 14.30 -7.68 6.98
N LEU A 93 14.25 -6.39 7.30
CA LEU A 93 13.96 -5.31 6.37
C LEU A 93 15.28 -4.69 5.90
N ILE A 94 15.47 -4.52 4.59
CA ILE A 94 16.68 -3.92 4.01
C ILE A 94 16.28 -2.67 3.23
N ILE A 95 17.01 -1.57 3.44
CA ILE A 95 16.81 -0.34 2.67
C ILE A 95 17.55 -0.46 1.34
N GLU A 96 16.84 -0.56 0.22
CA GLU A 96 17.48 -0.73 -1.09
C GLU A 96 18.05 0.57 -1.68
N ARG A 97 17.51 1.74 -1.29
CA ARG A 97 17.84 3.04 -1.88
C ARG A 97 17.78 4.18 -0.84
N GLY A 98 18.59 5.22 -1.05
CA GLY A 98 18.72 6.40 -0.16
C GLY A 98 20.03 6.41 0.64
N ASP A 99 20.23 7.40 1.52
CA ASP A 99 21.48 7.57 2.29
C ASP A 99 21.75 6.42 3.28
N ALA A 100 20.70 5.69 3.66
CA ALA A 100 20.78 4.50 4.52
C ALA A 100 20.69 3.19 3.72
N ALA A 101 20.98 3.18 2.43
CA ALA A 101 20.92 1.96 1.61
C ALA A 101 21.82 0.84 2.18
N ASN A 102 21.37 -0.40 2.04
CA ASN A 102 21.92 -1.64 2.62
C ASN A 102 21.84 -1.74 4.15
N THR A 103 21.17 -0.81 4.83
CA THR A 103 20.93 -0.98 6.27
C THR A 103 19.88 -2.05 6.50
N GLU A 104 20.20 -3.00 7.37
CA GLU A 104 19.34 -4.12 7.72
C GLU A 104 18.70 -3.90 9.10
N PHE A 105 17.38 -4.09 9.19
CA PHE A 105 16.63 -3.98 10.44
C PHE A 105 15.96 -5.33 10.74
N PRO A 106 16.38 -6.04 11.81
CA PRO A 106 15.74 -7.28 12.22
C PRO A 106 14.35 -6.99 12.82
N LEU A 107 13.35 -7.76 12.41
CA LEU A 107 11.97 -7.66 12.90
C LEU A 107 11.66 -8.86 13.80
N SER A 108 11.93 -8.71 15.09
CA SER A 108 11.72 -9.75 16.11
C SER A 108 10.47 -9.51 16.97
N ALA A 109 9.94 -8.30 16.99
CA ALA A 109 8.72 -7.94 17.72
C ALA A 109 7.52 -7.81 16.79
N VAL A 110 6.31 -7.82 17.38
CA VAL A 110 5.05 -7.59 16.65
C VAL A 110 5.02 -6.18 16.03
N GLU A 111 5.62 -5.21 16.71
CA GLU A 111 5.78 -3.84 16.24
C GLU A 111 7.26 -3.43 16.35
N SER A 112 7.79 -2.74 15.33
CA SER A 112 9.18 -2.29 15.27
C SER A 112 9.25 -0.84 14.84
N TYR A 113 9.96 -0.02 15.60
CA TYR A 113 10.15 1.41 15.33
C TYR A 113 11.54 1.64 14.73
N ILE A 114 11.59 2.15 13.50
CA ILE A 114 12.84 2.33 12.75
C ILE A 114 12.97 3.81 12.37
N GLY A 115 13.97 4.50 12.92
CA GLY A 115 14.22 5.91 12.63
C GLY A 115 14.97 6.65 13.75
N ARG A 116 15.15 7.97 13.59
CA ARG A 116 15.64 8.87 14.65
C ARG A 116 14.45 9.24 15.54
N TRP A 117 14.28 8.55 16.67
CA TRP A 117 13.17 8.80 17.60
C TRP A 117 13.46 9.95 18.58
N GLU A 118 14.73 10.19 18.90
CA GLU A 118 15.17 11.25 19.82
C GLU A 118 15.35 12.58 19.04
N ALA A 119 14.26 13.20 18.59
CA ALA A 119 14.29 14.52 17.95
C ALA A 119 13.96 15.68 18.92
N ASP A 120 13.82 15.43 20.22
CA ASP A 120 13.70 16.48 21.24
C ASP A 120 14.16 15.95 22.62
N ASN A 121 15.38 16.30 23.04
CA ASN A 121 15.83 16.49 24.43
C ASN A 121 17.15 17.26 24.48
#